data_AF-A0A2V7GIP0-F1
#
_entry.id   AF-A0A2V7GIP0-F1
#
_cell.length_a   1.000
_cell.length_b   1.000
_cell.length_c   1.000
_cell.angle_alpha   90.00
_cell.angle_beta   90.00
_cell.angle_gamma   90.00
#
_symmetry.space_group_name_H-M   'P 1'
#
loop_
_entity.id
_entity.type
_entity.pdbx_description
1 polymer ?
#
loop_
_entity_poly.entity_id
_entity_poly.type
_entity_poly.pdbx_seq_one_letter_code
_entity_poly.pdbx_strand_id
1 'polypeptide(L)' 'MLDGGARFEVACLRCGAVLLLVDRICDAEAATMAAHLRECHPELRLGATVGVGDVLDNYRVTPTRE' A
#
# COMPACT_ATOMS: atom_id res chain seq x y z
N MET A 1 -29.27 0.33 1.71
CA MET A 1 -28.09 1.07 1.23
C MET A 1 -27.14 1.17 2.42
N LEU A 2 -26.08 0.36 2.44
CA LEU A 2 -25.02 0.49 3.44
C LEU A 2 -24.04 1.53 2.89
N ASP A 3 -24.45 2.80 2.91
CA ASP A 3 -23.58 3.93 2.62
C ASP A 3 -22.77 4.20 3.89
N GLY A 4 -21.66 3.47 4.01
CA GLY A 4 -20.69 3.57 5.08
C GLY A 4 -19.50 2.70 4.69
N GLY A 5 -18.89 3.03 3.55
CA GLY A 5 -17.80 2.25 2.96
C GLY A 5 -16.58 2.36 3.86
N ALA A 6 -16.22 1.26 4.53
CA ALA A 6 -15.03 1.21 5.36
C ALA A 6 -13.81 1.55 4.50
N ARG A 7 -13.25 2.75 4.70
CA ARG A 7 -12.01 3.15 4.05
C ARG A 7 -10.83 2.57 4.81
N PHE A 8 -9.79 2.25 4.05
CA PHE A 8 -8.52 1.74 4.53
C PHE A 8 -7.46 2.77 4.23
N GLU A 9 -6.80 3.24 5.27
CA GLU A 9 -5.53 3.92 5.12
C GLU A 9 -4.45 2.87 4.87
N VAL A 10 -3.79 2.98 3.72
CA VAL A 10 -2.65 2.15 3.36
C VAL A 10 -1.39 2.98 3.47
N ALA A 11 -0.54 2.59 4.41
CA ALA A 11 0.77 3.18 4.63
C ALA A 11 1.88 2.18 4.31
N CYS A 12 3.06 2.69 4.00
CA CYS A 12 4.26 1.88 3.90
C CYS A 12 4.67 1.41 5.30
N LEU A 13 4.81 0.09 5.48
CA LEU A 13 5.23 -0.51 6.76
C LEU A 13 6.63 -0.05 7.19
N ARG A 14 7.50 0.28 6.22
CA ARG A 14 8.92 0.58 6.46
C ARG A 14 9.16 1.99 6.98
N CYS A 15 8.52 2.99 6.38
CA CYS A 15 8.69 4.41 6.76
C CYS A 15 7.45 5.03 7.40
N GLY A 16 6.31 4.34 7.41
CA GLY A 16 5.04 4.88 7.92
C GLY A 16 4.38 5.90 7.00
N ALA A 17 4.91 6.15 5.80
CA ALA A 17 4.31 7.09 4.85
C ALA A 17 2.93 6.58 4.42
N VAL A 18 1.89 7.37 4.68
CA VAL A 18 0.54 7.11 4.16
C VAL A 18 0.54 7.41 2.66
N LEU A 19 0.18 6.42 1.85
CA LEU A 19 0.19 6.55 0.39
C LEU A 19 -1.21 6.66 -0.18
N LEU A 20 -2.17 5.94 0.40
CA LEU A 20 -3.47 5.72 -0.20
C LEU A 20 -4.56 5.67 0.87
N LEU A 21 -5.73 6.22 0.56
CA LEU A 21 -6.97 6.02 1.32
C LEU A 21 -7.99 5.40 0.36
N VAL A 22 -8.26 4.11 0.51
CA VAL A 22 -9.02 3.32 -0.48
C VAL A 22 -10.10 2.48 0.19
N ASP A 23 -11.20 2.25 -0.52
CA ASP A 23 -12.27 1.33 -0.08
C ASP A 23 -11.88 -0.14 -0.32
N ARG A 24 -11.01 -0.39 -1.33
CA ARG A 24 -10.50 -1.72 -1.68
C ARG A 24 -9.07 -1.60 -2.20
N ILE A 25 -8.23 -2.58 -1.88
CA ILE A 25 -6.88 -2.73 -2.43
C ILE A 25 -6.95 -3.57 -3.71
N CYS A 26 -6.51 -3.00 -4.83
CA CYS A 26 -6.37 -3.65 -6.14
C CYS A 26 -4.92 -3.54 -6.65
N ASP A 27 -4.67 -4.03 -7.87
CA ASP A 27 -3.34 -3.99 -8.49
C ASP A 27 -2.78 -2.56 -8.67
N ALA A 28 -3.65 -1.55 -8.82
CA ALA A 28 -3.23 -0.16 -8.96
C ALA A 28 -2.55 0.35 -7.68
N GLU A 29 -3.12 0.04 -6.52
CA GLU A 29 -2.55 0.39 -5.22
C GLU A 29 -1.22 -0.34 -5.00
N ALA A 30 -1.13 -1.61 -5.41
CA ALA A 30 0.12 -2.36 -5.38
C ALA A 30 1.21 -1.71 -6.23
N ALA A 31 0.86 -1.21 -7.42
CA ALA A 31 1.80 -0.47 -8.27
C ALA A 31 2.29 0.83 -7.58
N THR A 32 1.41 1.57 -6.90
CA THR A 32 1.79 2.77 -6.14
C THR A 32 2.78 2.45 -5.01
N MET A 33 2.52 1.42 -4.20
CA MET A 33 3.46 1.02 -3.15
C MET A 33 4.78 0.53 -3.76
N ALA A 34 4.74 -0.23 -4.86
CA ALA A 34 5.94 -0.70 -5.53
C ALA A 34 6.81 0.45 -6.06
N ALA A 35 6.20 1.52 -6.57
CA ALA A 35 6.91 2.74 -6.95
C ALA A 35 7.53 3.41 -5.73
N HIS A 36 6.74 3.63 -4.67
CA HIS A 36 7.22 4.21 -3.41
C HIS A 36 8.41 3.44 -2.82
N LEU A 37 8.35 2.10 -2.77
CA LEU A 37 9.43 1.28 -2.24
C LEU A 37 10.70 1.39 -3.09
N ARG A 38 10.59 1.54 -4.42
CA ARG A 38 11.77 1.74 -5.28
C ARG A 38 12.43 3.09 -5.07
N GLU A 39 11.63 4.13 -4.83
CA GLU A 39 12.13 5.49 -4.66
C GLU A 39 12.63 5.76 -3.23
N CYS A 40 11.88 5.36 -2.22
CA CYS A 40 12.17 5.65 -0.82
C CYS A 40 12.94 4.54 -0.09
N HIS A 41 12.93 3.32 -0.62
CA HIS A 41 13.54 2.15 0.01
C HIS A 41 14.46 1.36 -0.95
N PRO A 42 15.47 2.01 -1.57
CA PRO A 42 16.36 1.35 -2.52
C PRO A 42 17.14 0.18 -1.89
N GLU A 43 17.31 0.16 -0.56
CA GLU A 43 17.93 -0.97 0.16
C GLU A 43 17.17 -2.29 0.00
N LEU A 44 15.87 -2.26 -0.29
CA LEU A 44 15.06 -3.46 -0.51
C LEU A 44 15.40 -4.18 -1.82
N ARG A 45 16.15 -3.54 -2.72
CA ARG A 45 16.57 -4.10 -4.02
C ARG A 45 15.40 -4.75 -4.78
N LEU A 46 14.24 -4.09 -4.75
CA LEU A 46 13.08 -4.56 -5.50
C LEU A 46 13.43 -4.57 -6.99
N GLY A 47 13.47 -5.78 -7.57
CA GLY A 47 13.74 -5.96 -8.99
C GLY A 47 12.69 -5.27 -9.88
N ALA A 48 12.95 -5.25 -11.19
CA ALA A 48 11.99 -4.72 -12.17
C ALA A 48 10.61 -5.41 -12.07
N THR A 49 10.60 -6.69 -11.69
CA THR A 49 9.41 -7.50 -11.42
C THR A 49 9.34 -7.82 -9.92
N VAL A 50 8.87 -6.88 -9.11
CA VAL A 50 8.49 -7.20 -7.72
C VAL A 50 7.20 -8.01 -7.75
N GLY A 51 7.15 -9.11 -7.00
CA GLY A 51 5.93 -9.90 -6.86
C GLY A 51 4.88 -9.13 -6.07
N VAL A 52 3.59 -9.33 -6.39
CA VAL A 52 2.50 -8.70 -5.64
C VAL A 52 2.54 -9.07 -4.15
N GLY A 53 2.95 -10.30 -3.82
CA GLY A 53 3.12 -10.75 -2.43
C GLY A 53 4.16 -9.93 -1.66
N ASP A 54 5.33 -9.68 -2.26
CA ASP A 54 6.38 -8.84 -1.65
C ASP A 54 5.93 -7.39 -1.44
N VAL A 55 5.12 -6.85 -2.36
CA VAL A 55 4.56 -5.51 -2.21
C VAL A 55 3.59 -5.45 -1.03
N LEU A 56 2.70 -6.45 -0.93
CA LEU A 56 1.68 -6.51 0.12
C LEU A 56 2.29 -6.76 1.52
N ASP A 57 3.43 -7.45 1.62
CA ASP A 57 4.18 -7.58 2.89
C ASP A 57 4.60 -6.22 3.47
N ASN A 58 4.76 -5.22 2.61
CA ASN A 58 5.14 -3.86 3.00
C ASN A 58 3.94 -2.94 3.25
N TYR A 59 2.71 -3.48 3.29
CA TYR A 59 1.52 -2.71 3.61
C TYR A 59 1.29 -2.66 5.11
N ARG A 60 1.03 -1.46 5.61
CA ARG A 60 0.36 -1.24 6.89
C ARG A 60 -1.04 -0.70 6.61
N VAL A 61 -2.04 -1.55 6.83
CA VAL A 61 -3.45 -1.20 6.58
C VAL A 61 -4.14 -0.85 7.90
N THR A 62 -4.64 0.38 8.00
CA THR A 62 -5.44 0.83 9.14
C THR A 62 -6.88 1.05 8.68
N PRO A 63 -7.88 0.36 9.24
CA PRO A 63 -9.28 0.68 8.97
C PRO A 63 -9.59 2.06 9.55
N THR A 64 -10.12 2.97 8.74
CA THR A 64 -10.63 4.25 9.24
C THR A 64 -12.08 4.05 9.66
N ARG A 65 -12.38 4.27 10.93
CA ARG A 65 -13.76 4.41 11.39
C ARG A 65 -14.23 5.83 11.08
N GLU A 66 -15.29 5.92 10.28
CA GLU A 66 -16.17 7.09 10.27
C GLU A 66 -17.10 7.08 11.48
#